data_AF-A0A927WZI8-F1
#
_entry.id   AF-A0A927WZI8-F1
#
_cell.length_a   1.000
_cell.length_b   1.000
_cell.length_c   1.000
_cell.angle_alpha   90.00
_cell.angle_beta   90.00
_cell.angle_gamma   90.00
#
_symmetry.space_group_name_H-M   'P 1'
#
loop_
_entity.id
_entity.type
_entity.pdbx_description
1 polymer ?
#
loop_
_entity_poly.entity_id
_entity_poly.type
_entity_poly.pdbx_seq_one_letter_code
_entity_poly.pdbx_strand_id
1 'polypeptide(L)'
;MKKLIEFRNIVKSFDGNVVLKGVNLDIYENEFVTLLGPSGCGKTTLLRILGGFLDADEGEVIFDGQDISGVPAYKREINTVFQKYALFPHLNVYDNIAFGLKLKKVSKDVIEQKVNRMLSLIGLEGYGSRDVNLLSGGQQQRVAIARALVNEPYVLLLDEPLSALDKALRKEMQYELKRIQQEVGITFIFVTHDQEEALTMSDKIVVMKDGSIQQIGTPSEIYNEPINEYVAHFIGESNIFEGIMKDDYLVSFDDKDYKCVDHGFRRNEPVDIMIRPEDLEIVSRGRGIIPGEVKFVLFKGVHNEVTVQTVSGASKTITMHVIGNHDFTNEEKQEKISANDFFMDLEDVENLNDTEVIARANAQAWDFDDEFLSIHRVEYDIPKEPGTYDVTFSTSNGTWITIKAYVQEPKFIEDDKKGVGVAAFDFFITAEELRESIALDTDLCIWAAAEAWDLETGQEIEIYDVIYDFDEENITEGDYKITFATQGHEFKVHTNKNVEVGRKVDLTFTPEDIHVMSKTGY
;
A
#
# COMPACT_ATOMS: atom_id res chain seq x y z
N MET A 1 -3.25 21.68 -28.89
CA MET A 1 -2.11 22.46 -28.35
C MET A 1 -0.85 22.05 -29.08
N LYS A 2 0.14 22.94 -29.20
CA LYS A 2 1.42 22.67 -29.86
C LYS A 2 2.40 22.08 -28.84
N LYS A 3 3.08 20.97 -29.20
CA LYS A 3 4.17 20.41 -28.38
C LYS A 3 5.34 21.38 -28.39
N LEU A 4 5.78 21.81 -27.21
CA LEU A 4 6.90 22.73 -27.04
C LEU A 4 8.20 21.98 -26.72
N ILE A 5 8.14 21.00 -25.82
CA ILE A 5 9.27 20.17 -25.44
C ILE A 5 8.90 18.70 -25.61
N GLU A 6 9.80 17.93 -26.19
CA GLU A 6 9.71 16.47 -26.23
C GLU A 6 11.03 15.87 -25.72
N PHE A 7 10.94 15.05 -24.68
CA PHE A 7 12.03 14.15 -24.29
C PHE A 7 11.83 12.83 -25.01
N ARG A 8 12.84 12.37 -25.76
CA ARG A 8 12.78 11.12 -26.52
C ARG A 8 13.86 10.16 -26.02
N ASN A 9 13.43 9.12 -25.31
CA ASN A 9 14.26 8.05 -24.76
C ASN A 9 15.50 8.56 -23.98
N ILE A 10 15.31 9.51 -23.05
CA ILE A 10 16.42 10.07 -22.29
C ILE A 10 16.97 9.05 -21.31
N VAL A 11 18.24 8.69 -21.49
CA VAL A 11 19.01 7.84 -20.57
C VAL A 11 20.13 8.66 -19.95
N LYS A 12 20.33 8.49 -18.64
CA LYS A 12 21.46 9.11 -17.94
C LYS A 12 21.99 8.21 -16.85
N SER A 13 23.31 8.08 -16.79
CA SER A 13 24.06 7.33 -15.80
C SER A 13 25.12 8.19 -15.12
N PHE A 14 25.41 7.88 -13.87
CA PHE A 14 26.53 8.44 -13.11
C PHE A 14 27.34 7.30 -12.51
N ASP A 15 28.63 7.25 -12.80
CA ASP A 15 29.55 6.22 -12.28
C ASP A 15 29.03 4.78 -12.45
N GLY A 16 28.36 4.50 -13.59
CA GLY A 16 27.78 3.20 -13.92
C GLY A 16 26.35 2.96 -13.39
N ASN A 17 25.81 3.84 -12.55
CA ASN A 17 24.44 3.75 -12.06
C ASN A 17 23.49 4.54 -12.97
N VAL A 18 22.53 3.85 -13.59
CA VAL A 18 21.50 4.47 -14.44
C VAL A 18 20.47 5.20 -13.58
N VAL A 19 20.41 6.53 -13.72
CA VAL A 19 19.51 7.44 -12.99
C VAL A 19 18.27 7.81 -13.80
N LEU A 20 18.34 7.81 -15.13
CA LEU A 20 17.18 7.96 -16.02
C LEU A 20 17.14 6.79 -16.99
N LYS A 21 16.00 6.11 -17.08
CA LYS A 21 15.83 4.81 -17.77
C LYS A 21 14.96 4.93 -19.01
N GLY A 22 15.34 5.81 -19.95
CA GLY A 22 14.61 5.96 -21.22
C GLY A 22 13.34 6.78 -21.06
N VAL A 23 13.46 7.99 -20.50
CA VAL A 23 12.31 8.86 -20.22
C VAL A 23 11.75 9.44 -21.53
N ASN A 24 10.43 9.29 -21.72
CA ASN A 24 9.66 9.89 -22.81
C ASN A 24 8.59 10.82 -22.22
N LEU A 25 8.58 12.09 -22.62
CA LEU A 25 7.66 13.09 -22.06
C LEU A 25 7.40 14.22 -23.05
N ASP A 26 6.12 14.53 -23.24
CA ASP A 26 5.65 15.66 -24.05
C ASP A 26 5.09 16.78 -23.17
N ILE A 27 5.57 18.00 -23.39
CA ILE A 27 5.10 19.22 -22.71
C ILE A 27 4.61 20.21 -23.76
N TYR A 28 3.41 20.75 -23.55
CA TYR A 28 2.77 21.68 -24.46
C TYR A 28 3.01 23.14 -24.05
N GLU A 29 2.82 24.06 -24.99
CA GLU A 29 2.90 25.49 -24.71
C GLU A 29 1.91 25.92 -23.61
N ASN A 30 2.37 26.77 -22.70
CA ASN A 30 1.60 27.38 -21.62
C ASN A 30 1.11 26.42 -20.53
N GLU A 31 1.64 25.19 -20.47
CA GLU A 31 1.38 24.25 -19.38
C GLU A 31 2.22 24.58 -18.14
N PHE A 32 1.62 24.41 -16.96
CA PHE A 32 2.34 24.24 -15.70
C PHE A 32 2.53 22.73 -15.45
N VAL A 33 3.73 22.22 -15.73
CA VAL A 33 4.08 20.81 -15.55
C VAL A 33 4.88 20.62 -14.27
N THR A 34 4.47 19.67 -13.43
CA THR A 34 5.23 19.30 -12.22
C THR A 34 5.85 17.92 -12.37
N LEU A 35 7.17 17.84 -12.21
CA LEU A 35 7.88 16.59 -11.97
C LEU A 35 7.79 16.28 -10.47
N LEU A 36 7.14 15.17 -10.14
CA LEU A 36 6.84 14.76 -8.77
C LEU A 36 7.45 13.38 -8.50
N GLY A 37 7.99 13.17 -7.30
CA GLY A 37 8.54 11.88 -6.88
C GLY A 37 9.51 12.01 -5.71
N PRO A 38 10.00 10.90 -5.16
CA PRO A 38 10.92 10.90 -4.02
C PRO A 38 12.28 11.48 -4.38
N SER A 39 13.06 11.82 -3.35
CA SER A 39 14.46 12.24 -3.54
C SER A 39 15.25 11.18 -4.30
N GLY A 40 16.02 11.61 -5.30
CA GLY A 40 16.86 10.70 -6.10
C GLY A 40 16.20 10.03 -7.30
N CYS A 41 14.89 10.20 -7.55
CA CYS A 41 14.22 9.56 -8.69
C CYS A 41 14.54 10.15 -10.08
N GLY A 42 15.41 11.16 -10.17
CA GLY A 42 15.90 11.72 -11.44
C GLY A 42 15.28 13.05 -11.89
N LYS A 43 14.36 13.66 -11.13
CA LYS A 43 13.68 14.92 -11.50
C LYS A 43 14.65 16.06 -11.84
N THR A 44 15.54 16.40 -10.90
CA THR A 44 16.56 17.45 -11.09
C THR A 44 17.54 17.11 -12.21
N THR A 45 17.83 15.82 -12.43
CA THR A 45 18.67 15.36 -13.54
C THR A 45 18.00 15.67 -14.88
N LEU A 46 16.72 15.32 -15.03
CA LEU A 46 15.94 15.61 -16.24
C LEU A 46 15.80 17.13 -16.47
N LEU A 47 15.55 17.89 -15.41
CA LEU A 47 15.49 19.36 -15.46
C LEU A 47 16.82 19.98 -15.93
N ARG A 48 17.96 19.49 -15.43
CA ARG A 48 19.30 19.97 -15.81
C ARG A 48 19.65 19.60 -17.25
N ILE A 49 19.19 18.45 -17.73
CA ILE A 49 19.32 18.04 -19.13
C ILE A 49 18.56 19.02 -20.04
N LEU A 50 17.33 19.38 -19.68
CA LEU A 50 16.57 20.40 -20.42
C LEU A 50 17.19 21.80 -20.34
N GLY A 51 17.77 22.17 -19.19
CA GLY A 51 18.48 23.44 -19.02
C GLY A 51 19.84 23.51 -19.73
N GLY A 52 20.37 22.40 -20.22
CA GLY A 52 21.70 22.33 -20.85
C GLY A 52 22.86 22.44 -19.86
N PHE A 53 22.61 22.11 -18.59
CA PHE A 53 23.62 22.01 -17.53
C PHE A 53 24.20 20.60 -17.40
N LEU A 54 23.57 19.63 -18.06
CA LEU A 54 23.96 18.24 -18.09
C LEU A 54 23.61 17.66 -19.46
N ASP A 55 24.46 16.82 -20.03
CA ASP A 55 24.15 16.08 -21.25
C ASP A 55 23.54 14.73 -20.91
N ALA A 56 22.55 14.27 -21.70
CA ALA A 56 22.06 12.90 -21.65
C ALA A 56 23.11 11.94 -22.24
N ASP A 57 23.10 10.67 -21.81
CA ASP A 57 23.97 9.66 -22.42
C ASP A 57 23.34 9.10 -23.70
N GLU A 58 22.02 8.97 -23.71
CA GLU A 58 21.23 8.58 -24.88
C GLU A 58 19.94 9.40 -24.96
N GLY A 59 19.33 9.42 -26.16
CA GLY A 59 18.10 10.12 -26.45
C GLY A 59 18.29 11.56 -26.92
N GLU A 60 17.19 12.25 -27.16
CA GLU A 60 17.15 13.60 -27.71
C GLU A 60 16.17 14.49 -26.92
N VAL A 61 16.54 15.76 -26.74
CA VAL A 61 15.66 16.81 -26.24
C VAL A 61 15.25 17.71 -27.40
N ILE A 62 13.98 17.66 -27.78
CA ILE A 62 13.42 18.49 -28.84
C ILE A 62 12.75 19.72 -28.20
N PHE A 63 13.07 20.91 -28.71
CA PHE A 63 12.44 22.16 -28.34
C PHE A 63 11.92 22.86 -29.60
N ASP A 64 10.63 23.11 -29.66
CA ASP A 64 9.93 23.68 -30.81
C ASP A 64 10.27 22.97 -32.15
N GLY A 65 10.30 21.63 -32.11
CA GLY A 65 10.62 20.77 -33.25
C GLY A 65 12.11 20.69 -33.62
N GLN A 66 13.01 21.34 -32.87
CA GLN A 66 14.46 21.30 -33.10
C GLN A 66 15.18 20.55 -31.98
N ASP A 67 16.12 19.67 -32.31
CA ASP A 67 16.98 19.04 -31.31
C ASP A 67 17.93 20.06 -30.68
N ILE A 68 17.86 20.19 -29.36
CA ILE A 68 18.68 21.10 -28.56
C ILE A 68 19.68 20.37 -27.65
N SER A 69 19.83 19.05 -27.78
CA SER A 69 20.67 18.22 -26.91
C SER A 69 22.10 18.75 -26.81
N GLY A 70 22.71 19.14 -27.94
CA GLY A 70 24.06 19.72 -28.01
C GLY A 70 24.13 21.24 -27.82
N VAL A 71 23.01 21.93 -27.59
CA VAL A 71 22.97 23.39 -27.42
C VAL A 71 23.35 23.73 -25.97
N PRO A 72 24.38 24.56 -25.73
CA PRO A 72 24.77 24.92 -24.37
C PRO A 72 23.72 25.82 -23.70
N ALA A 73 23.62 25.76 -22.37
CA ALA A 73 22.62 26.48 -21.55
C ALA A 73 22.41 27.95 -21.95
N TYR A 74 23.47 28.72 -22.15
CA TYR A 74 23.39 30.16 -22.47
C TYR A 74 22.82 30.49 -23.87
N LYS A 75 22.66 29.49 -24.74
CA LYS A 75 22.01 29.61 -26.05
C LYS A 75 20.58 29.06 -26.08
N ARG A 76 20.13 28.39 -25.01
CA ARG A 76 18.76 27.89 -24.91
C ARG A 76 17.83 29.04 -24.55
N GLU A 77 16.63 29.06 -25.12
CA GLU A 77 15.59 30.05 -24.78
C GLU A 77 14.80 29.65 -23.52
N ILE A 78 15.51 29.10 -22.54
CA ILE A 78 15.00 28.48 -21.32
C ILE A 78 15.75 29.10 -20.14
N ASN A 79 15.02 29.54 -19.11
CA ASN A 79 15.63 30.08 -17.89
C ASN A 79 15.35 29.16 -16.70
N THR A 80 16.29 29.11 -15.74
CA THR A 80 16.20 28.25 -14.56
C THR A 80 16.32 29.07 -13.28
N VAL A 81 15.43 28.78 -12.32
CA VAL A 81 15.54 29.20 -10.92
C VAL A 81 15.93 27.98 -10.11
N PHE A 82 17.13 28.04 -9.53
CA PHE A 82 17.67 26.98 -8.68
C PHE A 82 17.17 27.11 -7.23
N GLN A 83 17.21 25.99 -6.50
CA GLN A 83 16.82 25.86 -5.09
C GLN A 83 17.42 26.95 -4.19
N LYS A 84 18.71 27.29 -4.37
CA LYS A 84 19.27 28.53 -3.83
C LYS A 84 19.01 29.60 -4.87
N TYR A 85 18.15 30.58 -4.56
CA TYR A 85 17.68 31.66 -5.45
C TYR A 85 18.79 32.38 -6.25
N ALA A 86 20.05 32.21 -5.83
CA ALA A 86 21.27 32.63 -6.54
C ALA A 86 21.24 34.11 -6.90
N LEU A 87 20.58 34.93 -6.06
CA LEU A 87 20.62 36.38 -6.19
C LEU A 87 22.06 36.85 -6.00
N PHE A 88 22.44 37.88 -6.74
CA PHE A 88 23.75 38.48 -6.63
C PHE A 88 23.76 39.40 -5.40
N PRO A 89 24.48 39.06 -4.32
CA PRO A 89 24.37 39.75 -3.04
C PRO A 89 24.97 41.17 -3.07
N HIS A 90 25.77 41.46 -4.10
CA HIS A 90 26.40 42.78 -4.32
C HIS A 90 25.54 43.70 -5.19
N LEU A 91 24.37 43.24 -5.65
CA LEU A 91 23.44 44.00 -6.47
C LEU A 91 22.14 44.23 -5.68
N ASN A 92 21.51 45.39 -5.88
CA ASN A 92 20.16 45.64 -5.37
C ASN A 92 19.10 44.84 -6.16
N VAL A 93 17.83 44.95 -5.78
CA VAL A 93 16.71 44.29 -6.46
C VAL A 93 16.64 44.66 -7.95
N TYR A 94 16.71 45.95 -8.28
CA TYR A 94 16.63 46.44 -9.66
C TYR A 94 17.76 45.84 -10.51
N ASP A 95 18.99 45.88 -10.00
CA ASP A 95 20.18 45.41 -10.70
C ASP A 95 20.21 43.88 -10.85
N ASN A 96 19.65 43.14 -9.89
CA ASN A 96 19.43 41.71 -10.01
C ASN A 96 18.47 41.40 -11.18
N ILE A 97 17.33 42.07 -11.24
CA ILE A 97 16.33 41.86 -12.31
C ILE A 97 16.90 42.34 -13.66
N ALA A 98 17.54 43.51 -13.71
CA ALA A 98 18.08 44.09 -14.93
C ALA A 98 19.29 43.35 -15.53
N PHE A 99 19.92 42.45 -14.77
CA PHE A 99 21.22 41.85 -15.09
C PHE A 99 21.27 41.23 -16.51
N GLY A 100 20.30 40.38 -16.84
CA GLY A 100 20.24 39.71 -18.15
C GLY A 100 20.06 40.69 -19.32
N LEU A 101 19.22 41.72 -19.14
CA LEU A 101 19.00 42.76 -20.15
C LEU A 101 20.25 43.62 -20.38
N LYS A 102 21.00 43.94 -19.30
CA LYS A 102 22.27 44.67 -19.39
C LYS A 102 23.32 43.89 -20.17
N LEU A 103 23.42 42.57 -19.95
CA LEU A 103 24.32 41.69 -20.70
C LEU A 103 23.97 41.65 -22.20
N LYS A 104 22.67 41.63 -22.53
CA LYS A 104 22.15 41.73 -23.91
C LYS A 104 22.27 43.14 -24.51
N LYS A 105 22.81 44.12 -23.77
CA LYS A 105 22.99 45.52 -24.18
C LYS A 105 21.69 46.19 -24.64
N VAL A 106 20.57 45.85 -23.99
CA VAL A 106 19.27 46.51 -24.20
C VAL A 106 19.35 47.98 -23.77
N SER A 107 18.63 48.88 -24.45
CA SER A 107 18.60 50.30 -24.10
C SER A 107 18.07 50.54 -22.68
N LYS A 108 18.62 51.53 -21.97
CA LYS A 108 18.26 51.86 -20.58
C LYS A 108 16.76 52.07 -20.38
N ASP A 109 16.09 52.78 -21.29
CA ASP A 109 14.66 53.07 -21.18
C ASP A 109 13.81 51.79 -21.20
N VAL A 110 14.17 50.84 -22.06
CA VAL A 110 13.50 49.53 -22.15
C VAL A 110 13.81 48.67 -20.91
N ILE A 111 15.04 48.74 -20.38
CA ILE A 111 15.39 48.05 -19.13
C ILE A 111 14.51 48.56 -17.99
N GLU A 112 14.39 49.88 -17.83
CA GLU A 112 13.59 50.49 -16.78
C GLU A 112 12.11 50.10 -16.89
N GLN A 113 11.53 50.14 -18.10
CA GLN A 113 10.16 49.69 -18.33
C GLN A 113 9.95 48.22 -17.97
N LYS A 114 10.83 47.32 -18.43
CA LYS A 114 10.72 45.88 -18.14
C LYS A 114 10.90 45.57 -16.66
N VAL A 115 11.88 46.19 -15.99
CA VAL A 115 12.11 45.97 -14.56
C VAL A 115 10.93 46.48 -13.72
N ASN A 116 10.39 47.66 -14.03
CA ASN A 116 9.22 48.19 -13.33
C ASN A 116 7.98 47.30 -13.53
N ARG A 117 7.77 46.78 -14.74
CA ARG A 117 6.72 45.78 -15.00
C ARG A 117 6.92 44.53 -14.15
N MET A 118 8.14 44.00 -14.08
CA MET A 118 8.44 42.81 -13.26
C MET A 118 8.24 43.07 -11.76
N LEU A 119 8.61 44.25 -11.26
CA LEU A 119 8.37 44.63 -9.86
C LEU A 119 6.87 44.71 -9.53
N SER A 120 6.05 45.21 -10.47
CA SER A 120 4.60 45.24 -10.34
C SER A 120 4.00 43.83 -10.32
N LEU A 121 4.39 42.97 -11.27
CA LEU A 121 3.95 41.58 -11.39
C LEU A 121 4.15 40.76 -10.09
N ILE A 122 5.27 40.98 -9.42
CA ILE A 122 5.62 40.28 -8.17
C ILE A 122 5.16 41.02 -6.90
N GLY A 123 4.49 42.17 -7.02
CA GLY A 123 4.00 42.97 -5.89
C GLY A 123 5.10 43.63 -5.05
N LEU A 124 6.27 43.93 -5.65
CA LEU A 124 7.41 44.58 -5.00
C LEU A 124 7.70 45.99 -5.56
N GLU A 125 6.64 46.72 -5.91
CA GLU A 125 6.74 48.11 -6.36
C GLU A 125 7.47 48.97 -5.32
N GLY A 126 8.43 49.76 -5.77
CA GLY A 126 9.27 50.59 -4.89
C GLY A 126 10.41 49.87 -4.16
N TYR A 127 10.59 48.56 -4.35
CA TYR A 127 11.68 47.81 -3.71
C TYR A 127 12.99 47.81 -4.52
N GLY A 128 13.00 48.41 -5.72
CA GLY A 128 14.14 48.32 -6.66
C GLY A 128 15.50 48.71 -6.07
N SER A 129 15.56 49.72 -5.19
CA SER A 129 16.81 50.17 -4.57
C SER A 129 17.23 49.39 -3.33
N ARG A 130 16.41 48.46 -2.82
CA ARG A 130 16.72 47.68 -1.62
C ARG A 130 17.81 46.66 -1.89
N ASP A 131 18.63 46.41 -0.87
CA ASP A 131 19.57 45.31 -0.84
C ASP A 131 18.81 43.98 -0.71
N VAL A 132 19.22 42.97 -1.50
CA VAL A 132 18.59 41.64 -1.50
C VAL A 132 18.73 40.90 -0.17
N ASN A 133 19.76 41.23 0.63
CA ASN A 133 19.98 40.64 1.95
C ASN A 133 19.01 41.16 3.01
N LEU A 134 18.26 42.24 2.71
CA LEU A 134 17.23 42.82 3.58
C LEU A 134 15.82 42.30 3.28
N LEU A 135 15.68 41.42 2.29
CA LEU A 135 14.40 40.83 1.89
C LEU A 135 14.09 39.56 2.69
N SER A 136 12.80 39.27 2.89
CA SER A 136 12.37 37.95 3.38
C SER A 136 12.64 36.86 2.34
N GLY A 137 12.64 35.58 2.76
CA GLY A 137 12.88 34.45 1.84
C GLY A 137 11.93 34.43 0.64
N GLY A 138 10.64 34.69 0.86
CA GLY A 138 9.64 34.75 -0.22
C GLY A 138 9.83 35.97 -1.13
N GLN A 139 10.26 37.11 -0.58
CA GLN A 139 10.61 38.28 -1.38
C GLN A 139 11.85 38.01 -2.25
N GLN A 140 12.88 37.35 -1.71
CA GLN A 140 14.05 36.94 -2.49
C GLN A 140 13.67 36.00 -3.63
N GLN A 141 12.78 35.04 -3.37
CA GLN A 141 12.28 34.13 -4.39
C GLN A 141 11.52 34.89 -5.50
N ARG A 142 10.62 35.81 -5.14
CA ARG A 142 9.91 36.67 -6.11
C ARG A 142 10.88 37.46 -6.99
N VAL A 143 11.94 38.01 -6.41
CA VAL A 143 13.00 38.70 -7.18
C VAL A 143 13.74 37.74 -8.10
N ALA A 144 14.01 36.49 -7.69
CA ALA A 144 14.65 35.50 -8.54
C ALA A 144 13.77 35.07 -9.72
N ILE A 145 12.47 34.91 -9.50
CA ILE A 145 11.47 34.64 -10.54
C ILE A 145 11.40 35.82 -11.52
N ALA A 146 11.28 37.05 -11.02
CA ALA A 146 11.29 38.24 -11.86
C ALA A 146 12.56 38.36 -12.71
N ARG A 147 13.73 38.08 -12.14
CA ARG A 147 15.00 38.05 -12.88
C ARG A 147 14.99 37.00 -14.00
N ALA A 148 14.36 35.84 -13.77
CA ALA A 148 14.25 34.82 -14.80
C ALA A 148 13.23 35.20 -15.89
N LEU A 149 12.14 35.89 -15.53
CA LEU A 149 11.06 36.27 -16.44
C LEU A 149 11.35 37.52 -17.27
N VAL A 150 12.21 38.43 -16.80
CA VAL A 150 12.50 39.72 -17.47
C VAL A 150 12.99 39.57 -18.91
N ASN A 151 13.64 38.43 -19.21
CA ASN A 151 14.15 38.09 -20.53
C ASN A 151 13.07 37.51 -21.47
N GLU A 152 11.84 37.35 -20.98
CA GLU A 152 10.69 36.76 -21.68
C GLU A 152 11.03 35.38 -22.29
N PRO A 153 11.45 34.40 -21.46
CA PRO A 153 11.75 33.05 -21.94
C PRO A 153 10.46 32.32 -22.35
N TYR A 154 10.58 31.33 -23.24
CA TYR A 154 9.45 30.44 -23.55
C TYR A 154 9.16 29.45 -22.42
N VAL A 155 10.20 29.08 -21.65
CA VAL A 155 10.11 28.08 -20.58
C VAL A 155 10.83 28.56 -19.34
N LEU A 156 10.17 28.43 -18.18
CA LEU A 156 10.75 28.64 -16.87
C LEU A 156 10.90 27.29 -16.13
N LEU A 157 12.12 26.96 -15.75
CA LEU A 157 12.46 25.78 -14.95
C LEU A 157 12.59 26.18 -13.48
N LEU A 158 11.92 25.45 -12.59
CA LEU A 158 11.88 25.72 -11.15
C LEU A 158 12.30 24.45 -10.38
N ASP A 159 13.50 24.44 -9.81
CA ASP A 159 14.07 23.28 -9.10
C ASP A 159 13.87 23.42 -7.58
N GLU A 160 12.85 22.74 -7.04
CA GLU A 160 12.45 22.79 -5.63
C GLU A 160 12.42 24.20 -5.02
N PRO A 161 11.77 25.18 -5.68
CA PRO A 161 11.94 26.58 -5.30
C PRO A 161 11.24 26.94 -3.97
N LEU A 162 10.41 26.04 -3.43
CA LEU A 162 9.61 26.24 -2.20
C LEU A 162 10.15 25.47 -0.98
N SER A 163 11.18 24.64 -1.16
CA SER A 163 11.64 23.70 -0.13
C SER A 163 12.17 24.37 1.13
N ALA A 164 12.72 25.58 1.00
CA ALA A 164 13.34 26.34 2.10
C ALA A 164 12.35 27.27 2.85
N LEU A 165 11.08 27.30 2.46
CA LEU A 165 10.07 28.18 3.05
C LEU A 165 9.30 27.50 4.18
N ASP A 166 8.84 28.29 5.15
CA ASP A 166 7.86 27.83 6.14
C ASP A 166 6.48 27.58 5.50
N LYS A 167 5.60 26.89 6.21
CA LYS A 167 4.29 26.44 5.70
C LYS A 167 3.40 27.59 5.23
N ALA A 168 3.35 28.70 5.97
CA ALA A 168 2.46 29.82 5.63
C ALA A 168 2.94 30.54 4.37
N LEU A 169 4.23 30.83 4.32
CA LEU A 169 4.86 31.48 3.16
C LEU A 169 4.88 30.58 1.92
N ARG A 170 5.07 29.27 2.11
CA ARG A 170 4.98 28.28 1.03
C ARG A 170 3.62 28.32 0.35
N LYS A 171 2.54 28.28 1.12
CA LYS A 171 1.18 28.34 0.59
C LYS A 171 0.90 29.65 -0.15
N GLU A 172 1.33 30.78 0.41
CA GLU A 172 1.24 32.07 -0.29
C GLU A 172 1.98 32.03 -1.64
N MET A 173 3.20 31.51 -1.66
CA MET A 173 4.02 31.45 -2.85
C MET A 173 3.48 30.48 -3.92
N GLN A 174 2.77 29.42 -3.55
CA GLN A 174 2.08 28.54 -4.51
C GLN A 174 1.02 29.32 -5.31
N TYR A 175 0.17 30.09 -4.64
CA TYR A 175 -0.83 30.94 -5.30
C TYR A 175 -0.18 32.00 -6.19
N GLU A 176 0.90 32.64 -5.71
CA GLU A 176 1.62 33.65 -6.48
C GLU A 176 2.27 33.05 -7.74
N LEU A 177 2.88 31.87 -7.65
CA LEU A 177 3.48 31.19 -8.80
C LEU A 177 2.44 30.87 -9.88
N LYS A 178 1.27 30.34 -9.48
CA LYS A 178 0.18 30.05 -10.43
C LYS A 178 -0.36 31.34 -11.06
N ARG A 179 -0.56 32.41 -10.27
CA ARG A 179 -0.99 33.72 -10.79
C ARG A 179 0.01 34.27 -11.80
N ILE A 180 1.30 34.27 -11.45
CA ILE A 180 2.38 34.77 -12.33
C ILE A 180 2.39 33.96 -13.63
N GLN A 181 2.31 32.63 -13.56
CA GLN A 181 2.29 31.79 -14.77
C GLN A 181 1.10 32.12 -15.68
N GLN A 182 -0.09 32.29 -15.11
CA GLN A 182 -1.30 32.68 -15.86
C GLN A 182 -1.19 34.07 -16.50
N GLU A 183 -0.58 35.04 -15.80
CA GLU A 183 -0.44 36.41 -16.30
C GLU A 183 0.64 36.54 -17.39
N VAL A 184 1.73 35.79 -17.27
CA VAL A 184 2.85 35.82 -18.23
C VAL A 184 2.55 34.92 -19.44
N GLY A 185 1.81 33.84 -19.25
CA GLY A 185 1.38 32.94 -20.33
C GLY A 185 2.55 32.21 -20.98
N ILE A 186 3.47 31.65 -20.18
CA ILE A 186 4.58 30.81 -20.65
C ILE A 186 4.54 29.43 -19.97
N THR A 187 5.33 28.49 -20.47
CA THR A 187 5.41 27.13 -19.91
C THR A 187 6.27 27.10 -18.65
N PHE A 188 5.76 26.49 -17.57
CA PHE A 188 6.48 26.29 -16.32
C PHE A 188 6.77 24.80 -16.12
N ILE A 189 8.00 24.47 -15.74
CA ILE A 189 8.36 23.11 -15.31
C ILE A 189 8.87 23.20 -13.88
N PHE A 190 8.12 22.59 -12.98
CA PHE A 190 8.31 22.65 -11.54
C PHE A 190 8.75 21.29 -11.00
N VAL A 191 9.75 21.26 -10.13
CA VAL A 191 10.22 20.04 -9.48
C VAL A 191 9.90 20.13 -8.00
N THR A 192 9.24 19.10 -7.47
CA THR A 192 8.98 18.97 -6.04
C THR A 192 8.91 17.52 -5.59
N HIS A 193 8.98 17.31 -4.29
CA HIS A 193 8.65 16.07 -3.60
C HIS A 193 7.35 16.20 -2.79
N ASP A 194 6.73 17.38 -2.76
CA ASP A 194 5.51 17.67 -2.01
C ASP A 194 4.27 17.45 -2.91
N GLN A 195 3.36 16.61 -2.43
CA GLN A 195 2.13 16.24 -3.15
C GLN A 195 1.15 17.42 -3.25
N GLU A 196 0.99 18.20 -2.17
CA GLU A 196 0.06 19.34 -2.11
C GLU A 196 0.47 20.40 -3.13
N GLU A 197 1.77 20.64 -3.28
CA GLU A 197 2.32 21.53 -4.32
C GLU A 197 1.95 21.06 -5.74
N ALA A 198 2.13 19.77 -6.02
CA ALA A 198 1.84 19.23 -7.34
C ALA A 198 0.34 19.28 -7.66
N LEU A 199 -0.52 18.90 -6.71
CA LEU A 199 -1.97 18.84 -6.91
C LEU A 199 -2.62 20.22 -7.07
N THR A 200 -2.06 21.26 -6.42
CA THR A 200 -2.67 22.60 -6.40
C THR A 200 -2.25 23.50 -7.55
N MET A 201 -1.02 23.36 -8.07
CA MET A 201 -0.46 24.30 -9.06
C MET A 201 -0.46 23.76 -10.49
N SER A 202 -0.47 22.45 -10.67
CA SER A 202 -0.13 21.84 -11.96
C SER A 202 -1.32 21.72 -12.89
N ASP A 203 -1.09 21.90 -14.18
CA ASP A 203 -2.02 21.45 -15.22
C ASP A 203 -1.73 19.98 -15.59
N LYS A 204 -0.46 19.56 -15.43
CA LYS A 204 0.02 18.20 -15.67
C LYS A 204 1.04 17.80 -14.60
N ILE A 205 0.92 16.60 -14.07
CA ILE A 205 1.86 16.00 -13.13
C ILE A 205 2.53 14.80 -13.80
N VAL A 206 3.84 14.69 -13.61
CA VAL A 206 4.66 13.55 -14.04
C VAL A 206 5.21 12.89 -12.78
N VAL A 207 4.62 11.77 -12.39
CA VAL A 207 5.06 10.99 -11.24
C VAL A 207 6.24 10.12 -11.66
N MET A 208 7.38 10.24 -10.95
CA MET A 208 8.63 9.55 -11.26
C MET A 208 9.10 8.69 -10.10
N LYS A 209 9.58 7.48 -10.40
CA LYS A 209 10.20 6.54 -9.45
C LYS A 209 11.40 5.86 -10.09
N ASP A 210 12.52 5.78 -9.38
CA ASP A 210 13.71 5.03 -9.79
C ASP A 210 14.19 5.27 -11.24
N GLY A 211 14.08 6.53 -11.70
CA GLY A 211 14.50 6.94 -13.04
C GLY A 211 13.49 6.71 -14.16
N SER A 212 12.29 6.23 -13.84
CA SER A 212 11.19 5.97 -14.77
C SER A 212 9.98 6.83 -14.45
N ILE A 213 9.21 7.19 -15.47
CA ILE A 213 7.88 7.78 -15.29
C ILE A 213 6.93 6.65 -14.88
N GLN A 214 6.15 6.87 -13.84
CA GLN A 214 5.10 5.97 -13.37
C GLN A 214 3.77 6.37 -13.98
N GLN A 215 3.40 7.65 -13.91
CA GLN A 215 2.15 8.13 -14.48
C GLN A 215 2.28 9.58 -14.92
N ILE A 216 1.56 9.94 -15.98
CA ILE A 216 1.39 11.31 -16.45
C ILE A 216 -0.11 11.58 -16.50
N GLY A 217 -0.56 12.65 -15.88
CA GLY A 217 -1.97 13.01 -15.87
C GLY A 217 -2.22 14.39 -15.29
N THR A 218 -3.47 14.82 -15.32
CA THR A 218 -3.94 15.99 -14.57
C THR A 218 -3.90 15.69 -13.06
N PRO A 219 -3.92 16.70 -12.17
CA PRO A 219 -4.03 16.48 -10.74
C PRO A 219 -5.17 15.55 -10.33
N SER A 220 -6.32 15.66 -10.99
CA SER A 220 -7.50 14.82 -10.71
C SER A 220 -7.27 13.38 -11.13
N GLU A 221 -6.70 13.13 -12.31
CA GLU A 221 -6.39 11.77 -12.78
C GLU A 221 -5.34 11.11 -11.88
N ILE A 222 -4.29 11.83 -11.48
CA ILE A 222 -3.26 11.29 -10.59
C ILE A 222 -3.81 10.95 -9.20
N TYR A 223 -4.80 11.69 -8.71
CA TYR A 223 -5.39 11.46 -7.38
C TYR A 223 -6.48 10.38 -7.42
N ASN A 224 -7.43 10.47 -8.35
CA ASN A 224 -8.60 9.61 -8.39
C ASN A 224 -8.33 8.29 -9.13
N GLU A 225 -7.48 8.33 -10.17
CA GLU A 225 -7.25 7.20 -11.08
C GLU A 225 -5.75 6.82 -11.14
N PRO A 226 -5.10 6.47 -10.01
CA PRO A 226 -3.73 6.02 -10.03
C PRO A 226 -3.61 4.72 -10.83
N ILE A 227 -2.60 4.60 -11.70
CA ILE A 227 -2.47 3.40 -12.55
C ILE A 227 -1.86 2.19 -11.82
N ASN A 228 -1.24 2.42 -10.66
CA ASN A 228 -0.61 1.38 -9.87
C ASN A 228 -0.54 1.78 -8.39
N GLU A 229 -0.31 0.77 -7.55
CA GLU A 229 -0.25 0.89 -6.10
C GLU A 229 0.77 1.95 -5.62
N TYR A 230 1.90 2.07 -6.33
CA TYR A 230 2.91 3.06 -5.96
C TYR A 230 2.37 4.49 -6.12
N VAL A 231 1.69 4.81 -7.23
CA VAL A 231 1.10 6.15 -7.40
C VAL A 231 0.00 6.38 -6.37
N ALA A 232 -0.84 5.37 -6.10
CA ALA A 232 -1.93 5.44 -5.13
C ALA A 232 -1.42 5.84 -3.72
N HIS A 233 -0.41 5.12 -3.21
CA HIS A 233 0.23 5.41 -1.92
C HIS A 233 1.08 6.69 -1.93
N PHE A 234 1.68 7.03 -3.08
CA PHE A 234 2.57 8.18 -3.18
C PHE A 234 1.82 9.51 -3.27
N ILE A 235 0.54 9.54 -3.64
CA ILE A 235 -0.21 10.81 -3.82
C ILE A 235 -1.12 11.14 -2.64
N GLY A 236 -1.59 10.13 -1.92
CA GLY A 236 -2.48 10.32 -0.77
C GLY A 236 -2.66 9.04 0.03
N GLU A 237 -3.33 9.16 1.17
CA GLU A 237 -3.76 7.98 1.92
C GLU A 237 -4.78 7.19 1.10
N SER A 238 -4.69 5.87 1.18
CA SER A 238 -5.54 4.95 0.43
C SER A 238 -5.82 3.72 1.28
N ASN A 239 -7.02 3.18 1.16
CA ASN A 239 -7.29 1.81 1.53
C ASN A 239 -7.13 0.97 0.28
N ILE A 240 -6.16 0.05 0.27
CA ILE A 240 -5.89 -0.82 -0.88
C ILE A 240 -6.04 -2.26 -0.44
N PHE A 241 -6.83 -3.02 -1.20
CA PHE A 241 -7.14 -4.42 -0.92
C PHE A 241 -7.01 -5.25 -2.18
N GLU A 242 -6.71 -6.53 -2.02
CA GLU A 242 -6.76 -7.47 -3.13
C GLU A 242 -8.22 -7.76 -3.51
N GLY A 243 -8.47 -7.95 -4.80
CA GLY A 243 -9.78 -8.36 -5.27
C GLY A 243 -9.74 -9.01 -6.65
N ILE A 244 -10.93 -9.34 -7.16
CA ILE A 244 -11.12 -9.98 -8.44
C ILE A 244 -12.13 -9.19 -9.26
N MET A 245 -11.73 -8.74 -10.45
CA MET A 245 -12.64 -8.11 -11.40
C MET A 245 -13.49 -9.19 -12.08
N LYS A 246 -14.70 -9.44 -11.59
CA LYS A 246 -15.58 -10.52 -12.09
C LYS A 246 -16.04 -10.24 -13.51
N ASP A 247 -16.36 -8.99 -13.82
CA ASP A 247 -16.66 -8.46 -15.16
C ASP A 247 -16.41 -6.93 -15.13
N ASP A 248 -16.38 -6.26 -16.27
CA ASP A 248 -16.35 -4.79 -16.30
C ASP A 248 -17.50 -4.23 -15.44
N TYR A 249 -17.23 -3.18 -14.65
CA TYR A 249 -18.13 -2.58 -13.67
C TYR A 249 -18.54 -3.46 -12.47
N LEU A 250 -17.92 -4.63 -12.26
CA LEU A 250 -18.22 -5.54 -11.15
C LEU A 250 -16.95 -6.14 -10.55
N VAL A 251 -16.59 -5.68 -9.35
CA VAL A 251 -15.41 -6.12 -8.63
C VAL A 251 -15.80 -6.85 -7.34
N SER A 252 -15.02 -7.85 -6.97
CA SER A 252 -15.24 -8.69 -5.79
C SER A 252 -14.10 -8.54 -4.80
N PHE A 253 -14.42 -8.24 -3.54
CA PHE A 253 -13.49 -8.18 -2.41
C PHE A 253 -14.26 -8.35 -1.10
N ASP A 254 -13.60 -8.77 -0.02
CA ASP A 254 -14.28 -9.03 1.27
C ASP A 254 -15.52 -9.94 1.11
N ASP A 255 -15.35 -10.96 0.25
CA ASP A 255 -16.35 -11.98 -0.11
C ASP A 255 -17.68 -11.43 -0.65
N LYS A 256 -17.66 -10.23 -1.25
CA LYS A 256 -18.83 -9.59 -1.83
C LYS A 256 -18.53 -8.93 -3.16
N ASP A 257 -19.55 -8.93 -4.02
CA ASP A 257 -19.53 -8.23 -5.29
C ASP A 257 -20.05 -6.79 -5.14
N TYR A 258 -19.25 -5.85 -5.61
CA TYR A 258 -19.53 -4.42 -5.62
C TYR A 258 -19.53 -3.90 -7.05
N LYS A 259 -20.49 -3.01 -7.35
CA LYS A 259 -20.45 -2.26 -8.60
C LYS A 259 -19.35 -1.22 -8.52
N CYS A 260 -18.61 -1.03 -9.61
CA CYS A 260 -17.65 0.06 -9.78
C CYS A 260 -17.84 0.73 -11.15
N VAL A 261 -17.06 1.77 -11.44
CA VAL A 261 -17.07 2.48 -12.73
C VAL A 261 -15.94 2.07 -13.68
N ASP A 262 -15.02 1.22 -13.22
CA ASP A 262 -13.87 0.74 -13.98
C ASP A 262 -14.21 -0.31 -15.03
N HIS A 263 -13.47 -0.29 -16.13
CA HIS A 263 -13.65 -1.17 -17.28
C HIS A 263 -12.33 -1.41 -18.02
N GLY A 264 -12.30 -2.41 -18.92
CA GLY A 264 -11.12 -2.79 -19.70
C GLY A 264 -10.30 -3.92 -19.09
N PHE A 265 -10.86 -4.63 -18.11
CA PHE A 265 -10.22 -5.75 -17.42
C PHE A 265 -10.70 -7.08 -18.02
N ARG A 266 -9.90 -8.13 -17.83
CA ARG A 266 -10.34 -9.48 -18.19
C ARG A 266 -11.29 -10.01 -17.12
N ARG A 267 -12.22 -10.86 -17.55
CA ARG A 267 -13.10 -11.59 -16.64
C ARG A 267 -12.28 -12.40 -15.63
N ASN A 268 -12.56 -12.23 -14.35
CA ASN A 268 -11.84 -12.80 -13.21
C ASN A 268 -10.35 -12.42 -13.15
N GLU A 269 -9.99 -11.21 -13.60
CA GLU A 269 -8.63 -10.69 -13.44
C GLU A 269 -8.34 -10.36 -11.96
N PRO A 270 -7.23 -10.83 -11.38
CA PRO A 270 -6.76 -10.36 -10.08
C PRO A 270 -6.36 -8.88 -10.15
N VAL A 271 -6.91 -8.08 -9.24
CA VAL A 271 -6.77 -6.61 -9.23
C VAL A 271 -6.48 -6.11 -7.82
N ASP A 272 -5.97 -4.87 -7.75
CA ASP A 272 -5.93 -4.11 -6.52
C ASP A 272 -7.06 -3.08 -6.52
N ILE A 273 -7.80 -3.01 -5.43
CA ILE A 273 -8.93 -2.11 -5.25
C ILE A 273 -8.52 -1.00 -4.33
N MET A 274 -8.73 0.24 -4.76
CA MET A 274 -8.48 1.43 -3.97
C MET A 274 -9.79 2.11 -3.60
N ILE A 275 -9.93 2.48 -2.32
CA ILE A 275 -10.95 3.42 -1.85
C ILE A 275 -10.26 4.48 -0.98
N ARG A 276 -10.47 5.77 -1.27
CA ARG A 276 -9.88 6.84 -0.47
C ARG A 276 -10.55 6.93 0.90
N PRO A 277 -9.82 7.25 1.98
CA PRO A 277 -10.41 7.39 3.31
C PRO A 277 -11.58 8.39 3.39
N GLU A 278 -11.52 9.47 2.62
CA GLU A 278 -12.56 10.50 2.55
C GLU A 278 -13.82 10.08 1.79
N ASP A 279 -13.74 9.05 0.94
CA ASP A 279 -14.88 8.51 0.20
C ASP A 279 -15.65 7.45 1.00
N LEU A 280 -15.10 7.03 2.15
CA LEU A 280 -15.78 6.15 3.10
C LEU A 280 -16.63 6.94 4.10
N GLU A 281 -17.88 6.53 4.25
CA GLU A 281 -18.78 7.10 5.24
C GLU A 281 -19.08 6.14 6.40
N ILE A 282 -18.84 6.62 7.63
CA ILE A 282 -19.29 5.92 8.84
C ILE A 282 -20.78 6.20 9.06
N VAL A 283 -21.59 5.13 9.08
CA VAL A 283 -23.02 5.15 9.36
C VAL A 283 -23.36 4.26 10.55
N SER A 284 -24.60 4.39 11.06
CA SER A 284 -25.05 3.53 12.15
C SER A 284 -25.23 2.10 11.66
N ARG A 285 -24.94 1.12 12.52
CA ARG A 285 -25.11 -0.30 12.23
C ARG A 285 -26.48 -0.63 11.61
N GLY A 286 -26.48 -1.47 10.58
CA GLY A 286 -27.64 -1.83 9.75
C GLY A 286 -28.00 -0.81 8.66
N ARG A 287 -27.15 0.19 8.39
CA ARG A 287 -27.38 1.22 7.36
C ARG A 287 -26.26 1.33 6.33
N GLY A 288 -25.15 0.62 6.51
CA GLY A 288 -24.06 0.59 5.54
C GLY A 288 -23.92 -0.78 4.89
N ILE A 289 -22.82 -0.95 4.17
CA ILE A 289 -22.55 -2.14 3.35
C ILE A 289 -21.56 -3.08 4.06
N ILE A 290 -20.58 -2.50 4.77
CA ILE A 290 -19.53 -3.25 5.46
C ILE A 290 -19.60 -3.00 6.98
N PRO A 291 -19.99 -3.99 7.79
CA PRO A 291 -20.04 -3.84 9.24
C PRO A 291 -18.63 -3.85 9.86
N GLY A 292 -18.41 -3.00 10.87
CA GLY A 292 -17.12 -2.89 11.54
C GLY A 292 -17.20 -2.36 12.97
N GLU A 293 -16.04 -2.32 13.62
CA GLU A 293 -15.82 -1.73 14.93
C GLU A 293 -14.70 -0.70 14.87
N VAL A 294 -14.92 0.44 15.49
CA VAL A 294 -13.96 1.54 15.54
C VAL A 294 -12.82 1.16 16.49
N LYS A 295 -11.60 1.05 15.99
CA LYS A 295 -10.40 0.71 16.78
C LYS A 295 -9.64 1.93 17.23
N PHE A 296 -9.50 2.92 16.36
CA PHE A 296 -8.74 4.13 16.62
C PHE A 296 -9.46 5.36 16.11
N VAL A 297 -9.33 6.47 16.84
CA VAL A 297 -9.83 7.79 16.45
C VAL A 297 -8.73 8.80 16.74
N LEU A 298 -8.27 9.48 15.68
CA LEU A 298 -7.22 10.48 15.75
C LEU A 298 -7.74 11.82 15.21
N PHE A 299 -7.74 12.84 16.06
CA PHE A 299 -8.18 14.18 15.68
C PHE A 299 -7.09 14.91 14.88
N LYS A 300 -7.38 15.28 13.61
CA LYS A 300 -6.46 15.99 12.70
C LYS A 300 -6.84 17.46 12.49
N GLY A 301 -7.69 18.02 13.35
CA GLY A 301 -8.13 19.41 13.28
C GLY A 301 -9.44 19.57 12.51
N VAL A 302 -9.40 19.48 11.18
CA VAL A 302 -10.60 19.67 10.33
C VAL A 302 -11.46 18.41 10.20
N HIS A 303 -10.86 17.24 10.39
CA HIS A 303 -11.52 15.93 10.39
C HIS A 303 -10.90 15.00 11.46
N ASN A 304 -11.56 13.88 11.70
CA ASN A 304 -11.01 12.73 12.43
C ASN A 304 -10.57 11.65 11.44
N GLU A 305 -9.37 11.13 11.63
CA GLU A 305 -8.93 9.89 10.99
C GLU A 305 -9.38 8.73 11.90
N VAL A 306 -10.17 7.82 11.36
CA VAL A 306 -10.80 6.73 12.11
C VAL A 306 -10.40 5.41 11.47
N THR A 307 -9.85 4.49 12.26
CA THR A 307 -9.63 3.12 11.81
C THR A 307 -10.84 2.28 12.22
N VAL A 308 -11.51 1.70 11.23
CA VAL A 308 -12.61 0.75 11.41
C VAL A 308 -12.12 -0.62 10.99
N GLN A 309 -12.04 -1.54 11.94
CA GLN A 309 -11.77 -2.93 11.65
C GLN A 309 -13.11 -3.59 11.30
N THR A 310 -13.19 -4.18 10.12
CA THR A 310 -14.39 -4.90 9.72
C THR A 310 -14.56 -6.17 10.54
N VAL A 311 -15.81 -6.61 10.67
CA VAL A 311 -16.13 -7.90 11.29
C VAL A 311 -16.35 -8.92 10.17
N SER A 312 -15.36 -9.14 9.31
CA SER A 312 -15.42 -10.21 8.31
C SER A 312 -14.50 -11.35 8.71
N GLY A 313 -15.02 -12.15 9.62
CA GLY A 313 -14.66 -13.55 9.63
C GLY A 313 -15.75 -14.40 10.25
N ALA A 314 -15.95 -15.59 9.70
CA ALA A 314 -16.58 -16.65 10.45
C ALA A 314 -15.59 -17.08 11.54
N SER A 315 -16.10 -17.45 12.71
CA SER A 315 -15.26 -17.95 13.78
C SER A 315 -15.87 -19.15 14.47
N LYS A 316 -15.01 -20.08 14.86
CA LYS A 316 -15.39 -21.32 15.50
C LYS A 316 -14.61 -21.50 16.79
N THR A 317 -15.34 -21.59 17.90
CA THR A 317 -14.76 -21.97 19.19
C THR A 317 -14.91 -23.47 19.43
N ILE A 318 -13.80 -24.14 19.73
CA ILE A 318 -13.71 -25.56 20.11
C ILE A 318 -13.16 -25.71 21.53
N THR A 319 -13.15 -26.95 22.00
CA THR A 319 -12.55 -27.36 23.28
C THR A 319 -11.30 -28.17 23.02
N MET A 320 -10.16 -27.68 23.50
CA MET A 320 -8.94 -28.47 23.61
C MET A 320 -8.94 -29.19 24.95
N HIS A 321 -8.79 -30.51 24.92
CA HIS A 321 -8.76 -31.37 26.11
C HIS A 321 -7.30 -31.72 26.44
N VAL A 322 -6.74 -31.03 27.43
CA VAL A 322 -5.39 -31.33 27.91
C VAL A 322 -5.47 -32.54 28.85
N ILE A 323 -4.85 -33.64 28.46
CA ILE A 323 -4.85 -34.91 29.18
C ILE A 323 -3.44 -35.28 29.66
N GLY A 324 -3.34 -36.21 30.61
CA GLY A 324 -2.07 -36.79 31.02
C GLY A 324 -1.58 -37.85 30.03
N ASN A 325 -0.26 -38.08 29.96
CA ASN A 325 0.32 -39.11 29.09
C ASN A 325 -0.25 -40.49 29.44
N HIS A 326 -0.84 -41.17 28.45
CA HIS A 326 -1.38 -42.52 28.56
C HIS A 326 -0.40 -43.55 28.00
N ASP A 327 0.78 -43.63 28.61
CA ASP A 327 1.80 -44.58 28.18
C ASP A 327 1.49 -45.99 28.72
N PHE A 328 1.35 -46.96 27.82
CA PHE A 328 1.35 -48.37 28.20
C PHE A 328 2.78 -48.91 28.17
N THR A 329 3.28 -49.35 29.32
CA THR A 329 4.62 -49.95 29.46
C THR A 329 4.52 -51.47 29.51
N ASN A 330 5.21 -52.15 28.59
CA ASN A 330 5.34 -53.60 28.56
C ASN A 330 6.73 -54.03 29.03
N GLU A 331 6.86 -54.30 30.34
CA GLU A 331 8.14 -54.67 30.96
C GLU A 331 8.76 -55.95 30.37
N GLU A 332 7.95 -56.92 29.93
CA GLU A 332 8.45 -58.17 29.37
C GLU A 332 9.10 -57.99 27.99
N LYS A 333 8.62 -57.00 27.24
CA LYS A 333 9.14 -56.66 25.91
C LYS A 333 10.12 -55.49 25.92
N GLN A 334 10.24 -54.80 27.06
CA GLN A 334 11.00 -53.56 27.22
C GLN A 334 10.57 -52.49 26.22
N GLU A 335 9.27 -52.35 26.00
CA GLU A 335 8.67 -51.37 25.08
C GLU A 335 7.63 -50.52 25.79
N LYS A 336 7.43 -49.31 25.27
CA LYS A 336 6.32 -48.43 25.59
C LYS A 336 5.56 -48.09 24.31
N ILE A 337 4.26 -47.85 24.45
CA ILE A 337 3.39 -47.37 23.38
C ILE A 337 2.45 -46.33 23.95
N SER A 338 2.20 -45.27 23.18
CA SER A 338 1.32 -44.16 23.53
C SER A 338 0.48 -43.79 22.32
N ALA A 339 -0.76 -43.40 22.58
CA ALA A 339 -1.70 -42.91 21.58
C ALA A 339 -2.78 -42.09 22.28
N ASN A 340 -3.26 -41.06 21.62
CA ASN A 340 -4.34 -40.20 22.07
C ASN A 340 -5.66 -40.63 21.44
N ASP A 341 -6.73 -40.44 22.22
CA ASP A 341 -8.09 -40.39 21.69
C ASP A 341 -8.17 -39.28 20.62
N PHE A 342 -8.99 -39.46 19.58
CA PHE A 342 -9.13 -38.45 18.51
C PHE A 342 -10.57 -38.34 18.01
N PHE A 343 -10.89 -37.18 17.43
CA PHE A 343 -12.17 -36.91 16.76
C PHE A 343 -11.99 -36.99 15.24
N MET A 344 -13.03 -37.41 14.53
CA MET A 344 -13.04 -37.41 13.06
C MET A 344 -14.45 -37.22 12.48
N ASP A 345 -14.50 -36.74 11.24
CA ASP A 345 -15.74 -36.60 10.46
C ASP A 345 -16.22 -37.96 9.94
N LEU A 346 -17.54 -38.08 9.74
CA LEU A 346 -18.15 -39.13 8.93
C LEU A 346 -17.60 -39.18 7.50
N GLU A 347 -17.30 -38.04 6.88
CA GLU A 347 -16.77 -38.01 5.50
C GLU A 347 -15.36 -38.61 5.42
N ASP A 348 -14.53 -38.37 6.44
CA ASP A 348 -13.16 -38.91 6.53
C ASP A 348 -13.12 -40.44 6.65
N VAL A 349 -14.20 -41.07 7.15
CA VAL A 349 -14.28 -42.53 7.29
C VAL A 349 -14.14 -43.25 5.94
N GLU A 350 -14.56 -42.64 4.83
CA GLU A 350 -14.53 -43.29 3.51
C GLU A 350 -13.12 -43.49 2.95
N ASN A 351 -12.16 -42.64 3.34
CA ASN A 351 -10.77 -42.68 2.85
C ASN A 351 -9.75 -43.04 3.94
N LEU A 352 -10.23 -43.44 5.12
CA LEU A 352 -9.42 -43.70 6.30
C LEU A 352 -8.42 -44.84 6.07
N ASN A 353 -7.15 -44.57 6.33
CA ASN A 353 -6.06 -45.53 6.22
C ASN A 353 -5.16 -45.51 7.46
N ASP A 354 -4.35 -46.57 7.64
CA ASP A 354 -3.46 -46.74 8.80
C ASP A 354 -2.55 -45.52 9.06
N THR A 355 -2.06 -44.85 8.01
CA THR A 355 -1.16 -43.69 8.16
C THR A 355 -1.91 -42.50 8.76
N GLU A 356 -3.12 -42.25 8.29
CA GLU A 356 -3.97 -41.19 8.80
C GLU A 356 -4.42 -41.47 10.25
N VAL A 357 -4.78 -42.71 10.56
CA VAL A 357 -5.18 -43.13 11.91
C VAL A 357 -4.01 -42.99 12.90
N ILE A 358 -2.79 -43.37 12.50
CA ILE A 358 -1.58 -43.18 13.30
C ILE A 358 -1.33 -41.68 13.55
N ALA A 359 -1.45 -40.84 12.51
CA ALA A 359 -1.22 -39.41 12.63
C ALA A 359 -2.24 -38.73 13.55
N ARG A 360 -3.53 -39.04 13.40
CA ARG A 360 -4.62 -38.46 14.21
C ARG A 360 -4.53 -38.85 15.69
N ALA A 361 -4.10 -40.06 15.98
CA ALA A 361 -3.91 -40.52 17.36
C ALA A 361 -2.54 -40.13 17.94
N ASN A 362 -1.67 -39.48 17.16
CA ASN A 362 -0.24 -39.32 17.45
C ASN A 362 0.39 -40.61 18.01
N ALA A 363 0.10 -41.75 17.39
CA ALA A 363 0.48 -43.05 17.94
C ALA A 363 1.99 -43.29 17.79
N GLN A 364 2.68 -43.50 18.92
CA GLN A 364 4.13 -43.67 18.99
C GLN A 364 4.49 -44.87 19.87
N ALA A 365 5.60 -45.53 19.54
CA ALA A 365 6.19 -46.59 20.36
C ALA A 365 7.70 -46.42 20.45
N TRP A 366 8.29 -46.80 21.57
CA TRP A 366 9.73 -46.73 21.81
C TRP A 366 10.17 -47.81 22.79
N ASP A 367 11.46 -48.14 22.81
CA ASP A 367 12.02 -49.05 23.81
C ASP A 367 12.44 -48.31 25.09
N PHE A 368 13.03 -49.04 26.05
CA PHE A 368 13.46 -48.45 27.33
C PHE A 368 14.72 -47.59 27.22
N ASP A 369 15.39 -47.61 26.06
CA ASP A 369 16.51 -46.75 25.73
C ASP A 369 16.05 -45.50 24.93
N ASP A 370 14.73 -45.29 24.84
CA ASP A 370 14.06 -44.21 24.12
C ASP A 370 14.28 -44.23 22.58
N GLU A 371 14.59 -45.39 22.00
CA GLU A 371 14.64 -45.57 20.54
C GLU A 371 13.24 -45.83 19.95
N PHE A 372 12.84 -45.05 18.95
CA PHE A 372 11.54 -45.19 18.29
C PHE A 372 11.36 -46.53 17.59
N LEU A 373 10.21 -47.16 17.85
CA LEU A 373 9.76 -48.42 17.26
C LEU A 373 8.60 -48.16 16.28
N SER A 374 8.55 -48.91 15.19
CA SER A 374 7.45 -48.81 14.24
C SER A 374 6.16 -49.41 14.80
N ILE A 375 5.05 -48.70 14.64
CA ILE A 375 3.70 -49.26 14.76
C ILE A 375 3.53 -50.32 13.67
N HIS A 376 3.44 -51.59 14.06
CA HIS A 376 3.45 -52.73 13.15
C HIS A 376 2.07 -53.04 12.60
N ARG A 377 1.02 -52.81 13.40
CA ARG A 377 -0.37 -53.09 13.01
C ARG A 377 -1.32 -52.10 13.68
N VAL A 378 -2.27 -51.62 12.89
CA VAL A 378 -3.42 -50.81 13.31
C VAL A 378 -4.68 -51.64 13.07
N GLU A 379 -5.52 -51.80 14.09
CA GLU A 379 -6.80 -52.53 14.01
C GLU A 379 -7.94 -51.58 14.38
N TYR A 380 -8.87 -51.38 13.46
CA TYR A 380 -10.05 -50.56 13.67
C TYR A 380 -11.23 -51.05 12.82
N ASP A 381 -12.45 -50.88 13.32
CA ASP A 381 -13.71 -51.08 12.60
C ASP A 381 -14.59 -49.86 12.88
N ILE A 382 -14.44 -48.84 12.03
CA ILE A 382 -15.12 -47.55 12.17
C ILE A 382 -16.15 -47.45 11.04
N PRO A 383 -17.44 -47.72 11.31
CA PRO A 383 -18.51 -47.50 10.34
C PRO A 383 -18.76 -46.01 10.12
N LYS A 384 -19.36 -45.67 8.96
CA LYS A 384 -19.80 -44.31 8.62
C LYS A 384 -21.08 -43.94 9.37
N GLU A 385 -21.05 -43.96 10.69
CA GLU A 385 -22.14 -43.54 11.56
C GLU A 385 -21.57 -42.86 12.83
N PRO A 386 -22.26 -41.86 13.41
CA PRO A 386 -21.78 -41.19 14.61
C PRO A 386 -21.67 -42.17 15.79
N GLY A 387 -20.54 -42.15 16.48
CA GLY A 387 -20.28 -43.11 17.54
C GLY A 387 -18.88 -43.00 18.13
N THR A 388 -18.58 -43.92 19.04
CA THR A 388 -17.27 -44.06 19.65
C THR A 388 -16.77 -45.47 19.38
N TYR A 389 -15.61 -45.58 18.74
CA TYR A 389 -15.06 -46.82 18.24
C TYR A 389 -13.68 -47.08 18.83
N ASP A 390 -13.34 -48.35 18.97
CA ASP A 390 -12.03 -48.76 19.45
C ASP A 390 -11.02 -48.82 18.29
N VAL A 391 -9.86 -48.22 18.52
CA VAL A 391 -8.70 -48.31 17.63
C VAL A 391 -7.55 -48.90 18.42
N THR A 392 -6.96 -49.99 17.93
CA THR A 392 -5.85 -50.67 18.58
C THR A 392 -4.58 -50.54 17.76
N PHE A 393 -3.52 -50.02 18.38
CA PHE A 393 -2.18 -49.96 17.81
C PHE A 393 -1.30 -51.03 18.44
N SER A 394 -0.41 -51.64 17.66
CA SER A 394 0.52 -52.65 18.19
C SER A 394 1.90 -52.64 17.53
N THR A 395 2.92 -52.98 18.32
CA THR A 395 4.31 -53.16 17.89
C THR A 395 4.54 -54.58 17.35
N SER A 396 5.67 -54.78 16.66
CA SER A 396 6.05 -56.10 16.13
C SER A 396 6.28 -57.16 17.20
N ASN A 397 6.59 -56.74 18.44
CA ASN A 397 6.83 -57.62 19.58
C ASN A 397 5.57 -57.87 20.43
N GLY A 398 4.43 -57.31 20.03
CA GLY A 398 3.11 -57.59 20.63
C GLY A 398 2.71 -56.66 21.78
N THR A 399 3.38 -55.51 21.93
CA THR A 399 2.91 -54.43 22.81
C THR A 399 1.78 -53.68 22.11
N TRP A 400 0.69 -53.36 22.81
CA TRP A 400 -0.48 -52.74 22.19
C TRP A 400 -1.20 -51.77 23.12
N ILE A 401 -1.94 -50.83 22.55
CA ILE A 401 -2.83 -49.89 23.25
C ILE A 401 -4.13 -49.73 22.46
N THR A 402 -5.25 -49.57 23.17
CA THR A 402 -6.56 -49.28 22.58
C THR A 402 -7.03 -47.91 23.02
N ILE A 403 -7.36 -47.05 22.06
CA ILE A 403 -7.89 -45.70 22.25
C ILE A 403 -9.27 -45.55 21.61
N LYS A 404 -9.93 -44.43 21.87
CA LYS A 404 -11.25 -44.12 21.30
C LYS A 404 -11.13 -43.16 20.12
N ALA A 405 -11.74 -43.57 19.01
CA ALA A 405 -12.09 -42.67 17.90
C ALA A 405 -13.53 -42.20 18.07
N TYR A 406 -13.74 -40.88 18.16
CA TYR A 406 -15.06 -40.26 18.25
C TYR A 406 -15.49 -39.77 16.86
N VAL A 407 -16.32 -40.56 16.18
CA VAL A 407 -16.92 -40.16 14.90
C VAL A 407 -18.12 -39.27 15.20
N GLN A 408 -18.08 -38.05 14.71
CA GLN A 408 -19.15 -37.07 14.89
C GLN A 408 -19.50 -36.43 13.56
N GLU A 409 -20.74 -35.95 13.44
CA GLU A 409 -21.05 -34.99 12.38
C GLU A 409 -20.27 -33.69 12.65
N PRO A 410 -19.63 -33.10 11.64
CA PRO A 410 -18.88 -31.87 11.81
C PRO A 410 -19.83 -30.80 12.34
N LYS A 411 -19.47 -30.19 13.47
CA LYS A 411 -20.14 -28.95 13.88
C LYS A 411 -19.51 -27.80 13.11
N PHE A 412 -19.78 -27.69 11.82
CA PHE A 412 -19.48 -26.47 11.09
C PHE A 412 -20.39 -25.34 11.59
N ILE A 413 -19.87 -24.12 11.64
CA ILE A 413 -20.71 -22.93 11.72
C ILE A 413 -20.73 -22.34 10.32
N GLU A 414 -21.85 -22.52 9.64
CA GLU A 414 -22.20 -21.73 8.47
C GLU A 414 -22.73 -20.38 8.97
N ASP A 415 -21.98 -19.31 8.72
CA ASP A 415 -22.54 -17.97 8.84
C ASP A 415 -23.06 -17.56 7.47
N ASP A 416 -24.29 -17.96 7.14
CA ASP A 416 -24.98 -17.65 5.87
C ASP A 416 -24.99 -16.15 5.53
N LYS A 417 -24.83 -15.28 6.54
CA LYS A 417 -24.77 -13.83 6.34
C LYS A 417 -23.38 -13.34 5.91
N LYS A 418 -22.35 -14.15 6.07
CA LYS A 418 -20.95 -13.86 5.79
C LYS A 418 -20.37 -14.66 4.63
N GLY A 419 -21.07 -15.68 4.13
CA GLY A 419 -20.63 -16.45 2.95
C GLY A 419 -19.43 -17.37 3.19
N VAL A 420 -19.00 -17.54 4.45
CA VAL A 420 -17.82 -18.32 4.83
C VAL A 420 -18.23 -19.42 5.81
N GLY A 421 -17.74 -20.63 5.56
CA GLY A 421 -17.77 -21.76 6.48
C GLY A 421 -16.45 -21.85 7.24
N VAL A 422 -16.52 -22.12 8.55
CA VAL A 422 -15.35 -22.49 9.35
C VAL A 422 -15.66 -23.77 10.09
N ALA A 423 -14.77 -24.75 9.95
CA ALA A 423 -14.76 -26.00 10.70
C ALA A 423 -13.50 -26.10 11.56
N ALA A 424 -13.67 -26.71 12.72
CA ALA A 424 -12.60 -27.14 13.60
C ALA A 424 -13.19 -28.19 14.54
N PHE A 425 -12.36 -29.13 14.97
CA PHE A 425 -12.74 -30.19 15.91
C PHE A 425 -12.20 -29.90 17.31
N ASP A 426 -12.93 -30.39 18.32
CA ASP A 426 -12.32 -30.60 19.63
C ASP A 426 -11.18 -31.62 19.44
N PHE A 427 -10.12 -31.53 20.24
CA PHE A 427 -8.98 -32.45 20.14
C PHE A 427 -8.35 -32.69 21.51
N PHE A 428 -7.63 -33.80 21.62
CA PHE A 428 -6.89 -34.17 22.83
C PHE A 428 -5.40 -33.92 22.62
N ILE A 429 -4.75 -33.40 23.66
CA ILE A 429 -3.31 -33.15 23.65
C ILE A 429 -2.74 -33.27 25.05
N THR A 430 -1.46 -33.58 25.17
CA THR A 430 -0.75 -33.56 26.45
C THR A 430 -0.13 -32.19 26.73
N ALA A 431 0.10 -31.89 28.01
CA ALA A 431 0.80 -30.67 28.40
C ALA A 431 2.28 -30.65 27.93
N GLU A 432 2.84 -31.80 27.57
CA GLU A 432 4.19 -31.92 27.03
C GLU A 432 4.22 -31.53 25.56
N GLU A 433 3.36 -32.13 24.73
CA GLU A 433 3.21 -31.81 23.30
C GLU A 433 2.94 -30.31 23.07
N LEU A 434 2.10 -29.69 23.92
CA LEU A 434 1.81 -28.26 23.82
C LEU A 434 3.02 -27.38 24.13
N ARG A 435 3.89 -27.78 25.07
CA ARG A 435 5.13 -27.06 25.42
C ARG A 435 6.24 -27.25 24.40
N GLU A 436 6.20 -28.34 23.63
CA GLU A 436 7.18 -28.62 22.56
C GLU A 436 6.89 -27.87 21.25
N SER A 437 5.69 -27.30 21.12
CA SER A 437 5.30 -26.50 19.96
C SER A 437 6.21 -25.27 19.78
N ILE A 438 6.67 -25.08 18.53
CA ILE A 438 7.48 -23.91 18.14
C ILE A 438 6.59 -22.80 17.55
N ALA A 439 5.46 -23.18 16.97
CA ALA A 439 4.51 -22.30 16.28
C ALA A 439 3.09 -22.64 16.72
N LEU A 440 2.77 -22.33 17.98
CA LEU A 440 1.55 -22.77 18.65
C LEU A 440 0.28 -22.51 17.84
N ASP A 441 0.11 -21.33 17.27
CA ASP A 441 -1.07 -21.01 16.43
C ASP A 441 -1.20 -21.95 15.22
N THR A 442 -0.09 -22.25 14.54
CA THR A 442 -0.08 -23.17 13.40
C THR A 442 -0.35 -24.61 13.83
N ASP A 443 0.29 -25.04 14.92
CA ASP A 443 0.12 -26.39 15.45
C ASP A 443 -1.31 -26.61 15.98
N LEU A 444 -1.91 -25.59 16.62
CA LEU A 444 -3.31 -25.59 17.05
C LEU A 444 -4.28 -25.74 15.87
N CYS A 445 -4.02 -25.06 14.74
CA CYS A 445 -4.81 -25.25 13.52
C CYS A 445 -4.71 -26.69 13.00
N ILE A 446 -3.50 -27.28 13.01
CA ILE A 446 -3.28 -28.66 12.57
C ILE A 446 -4.00 -29.66 13.48
N TRP A 447 -3.83 -29.56 14.80
CA TRP A 447 -4.45 -30.48 15.75
C TRP A 447 -5.97 -30.39 15.76
N ALA A 448 -6.52 -29.20 15.57
CA ALA A 448 -7.96 -29.00 15.46
C ALA A 448 -8.52 -29.35 14.07
N ALA A 449 -7.67 -29.69 13.08
CA ALA A 449 -8.02 -29.77 11.67
C ALA A 449 -8.89 -28.58 11.25
N ALA A 450 -8.41 -27.38 11.59
CA ALA A 450 -9.16 -26.14 11.39
C ALA A 450 -9.08 -25.73 9.92
N GLU A 451 -10.24 -25.58 9.30
CA GLU A 451 -10.39 -25.23 7.88
C GLU A 451 -11.43 -24.11 7.73
N ALA A 452 -11.22 -23.24 6.74
CA ALA A 452 -12.20 -22.25 6.33
C ALA A 452 -12.39 -22.30 4.81
N TRP A 453 -13.61 -22.04 4.34
CA TRP A 453 -13.93 -22.05 2.92
C TRP A 453 -15.06 -21.09 2.58
N ASP A 454 -15.10 -20.67 1.32
CA ASP A 454 -16.19 -19.90 0.75
C ASP A 454 -17.41 -20.81 0.46
N LEU A 455 -18.59 -20.46 0.96
CA LEU A 455 -19.81 -21.28 0.85
C LEU A 455 -20.40 -21.32 -0.57
N GLU A 456 -20.03 -20.38 -1.45
CA GLU A 456 -20.55 -20.32 -2.84
C GLU A 456 -19.65 -21.08 -3.82
N THR A 457 -18.33 -21.00 -3.63
CA THR A 457 -17.31 -21.53 -4.54
C THR A 457 -16.62 -22.79 -4.02
N GLY A 458 -16.66 -23.04 -2.71
CA GLY A 458 -15.96 -24.14 -2.05
C GLY A 458 -14.44 -24.00 -2.04
N GLN A 459 -13.89 -22.80 -2.30
CA GLN A 459 -12.45 -22.55 -2.22
C GLN A 459 -12.00 -22.36 -0.77
N GLU A 460 -10.83 -22.88 -0.44
CA GLU A 460 -10.20 -22.77 0.87
C GLU A 460 -9.77 -21.32 1.17
N ILE A 461 -10.00 -20.87 2.40
CA ILE A 461 -9.67 -19.55 2.95
C ILE A 461 -8.72 -19.75 4.14
N GLU A 462 -7.77 -18.84 4.32
CA GLU A 462 -6.81 -18.90 5.43
C GLU A 462 -7.45 -18.50 6.78
N ILE A 463 -7.10 -19.24 7.84
CA ILE A 463 -7.43 -18.89 9.23
C ILE A 463 -6.33 -17.96 9.75
N TYR A 464 -6.70 -16.73 10.10
CA TYR A 464 -5.75 -15.67 10.42
C TYR A 464 -5.55 -15.43 11.92
N ASP A 465 -6.57 -15.68 12.73
CA ASP A 465 -6.51 -15.48 14.19
C ASP A 465 -6.82 -16.78 14.93
N VAL A 466 -5.94 -17.18 15.85
CA VAL A 466 -6.13 -18.28 16.82
C VAL A 466 -6.15 -17.67 18.22
N ILE A 467 -7.32 -17.72 18.88
CA ILE A 467 -7.56 -17.00 20.14
C ILE A 467 -7.77 -17.99 21.29
N TYR A 468 -6.91 -17.91 22.30
CA TYR A 468 -6.96 -18.70 23.53
C TYR A 468 -6.48 -17.88 24.74
N ASP A 469 -6.79 -18.33 25.96
CA ASP A 469 -6.49 -17.60 27.21
C ASP A 469 -5.65 -18.40 28.22
N PHE A 470 -5.07 -19.53 27.80
CA PHE A 470 -4.20 -20.35 28.65
C PHE A 470 -2.73 -19.93 28.56
N ASP A 471 -1.99 -20.24 29.64
CA ASP A 471 -0.54 -20.09 29.73
C ASP A 471 0.12 -21.41 29.35
N GLU A 472 0.85 -21.42 28.23
CA GLU A 472 1.53 -22.59 27.68
C GLU A 472 2.57 -23.20 28.64
N GLU A 473 3.32 -22.37 29.38
CA GLU A 473 4.37 -22.86 30.27
C GLU A 473 3.77 -23.59 31.48
N ASN A 474 2.64 -23.09 31.98
CA ASN A 474 1.98 -23.54 33.20
C ASN A 474 0.70 -24.34 32.96
N ILE A 475 0.49 -24.83 31.74
CA ILE A 475 -0.73 -25.57 31.40
C ILE A 475 -0.84 -26.87 32.21
N THR A 476 -2.06 -27.19 32.65
CA THR A 476 -2.40 -28.38 33.44
C THR A 476 -3.51 -29.17 32.74
N GLU A 477 -3.75 -30.41 33.16
CA GLU A 477 -4.89 -31.18 32.66
C GLU A 477 -6.22 -30.43 32.84
N GLY A 478 -7.05 -30.41 31.80
CA GLY A 478 -8.32 -29.67 31.79
C GLY A 478 -8.81 -29.30 30.39
N ASP A 479 -9.98 -28.66 30.36
CA ASP A 479 -10.62 -28.20 29.13
C ASP A 479 -10.33 -26.71 28.90
N TYR A 480 -9.82 -26.39 27.71
CA TYR A 480 -9.46 -25.03 27.30
C TYR A 480 -10.22 -24.63 26.04
N LYS A 481 -10.59 -23.35 25.93
CA LYS A 481 -11.33 -22.84 24.75
C LYS A 481 -10.36 -22.19 23.77
N ILE A 482 -10.51 -22.57 22.50
CA ILE A 482 -9.72 -22.04 21.39
C ILE A 482 -10.69 -21.57 20.32
N THR A 483 -10.49 -20.37 19.79
CA THR A 483 -11.32 -19.81 18.71
C THR A 483 -10.48 -19.54 17.48
N PHE A 484 -10.87 -20.16 16.36
CA PHE A 484 -10.29 -19.93 15.04
C PHE A 484 -11.15 -18.91 14.29
N ALA A 485 -10.53 -17.92 13.65
CA ALA A 485 -11.24 -16.87 12.92
C ALA A 485 -10.53 -16.45 11.62
N THR A 486 -11.32 -16.13 10.60
CA THR A 486 -10.81 -15.43 9.39
C THR A 486 -10.75 -13.92 9.64
N GLN A 487 -9.88 -13.19 8.93
CA GLN A 487 -9.62 -11.76 9.20
C GLN A 487 -10.52 -10.83 8.39
N GLY A 488 -10.97 -9.76 9.04
CA GLY A 488 -11.53 -8.60 8.35
C GLY A 488 -10.48 -7.52 8.08
N HIS A 489 -10.69 -6.73 7.02
CA HIS A 489 -9.83 -5.60 6.67
C HIS A 489 -9.92 -4.42 7.66
N GLU A 490 -8.81 -3.71 7.83
CA GLU A 490 -8.79 -2.38 8.46
C GLU A 490 -9.01 -1.29 7.40
N PHE A 491 -10.04 -0.47 7.62
CA PHE A 491 -10.31 0.71 6.80
C PHE A 491 -9.97 1.97 7.57
N LYS A 492 -9.13 2.82 6.97
CA LYS A 492 -8.97 4.22 7.36
C LYS A 492 -10.10 5.04 6.75
N VAL A 493 -10.72 5.86 7.58
CA VAL A 493 -11.85 6.71 7.19
C VAL A 493 -11.61 8.13 7.69
N HIS A 494 -11.75 9.12 6.82
CA HIS A 494 -11.69 10.53 7.21
C HIS A 494 -13.11 11.04 7.40
N THR A 495 -13.46 11.46 8.62
CA THR A 495 -14.83 11.93 8.92
C THR A 495 -14.87 13.15 9.82
N ASN A 496 -15.84 14.03 9.57
CA ASN A 496 -16.13 15.17 10.46
C ASN A 496 -17.11 14.79 11.59
N LYS A 497 -17.59 13.54 11.62
CA LYS A 497 -18.49 13.03 12.66
C LYS A 497 -17.67 12.66 13.89
N ASN A 498 -18.25 12.85 15.08
CA ASN A 498 -17.69 12.32 16.32
C ASN A 498 -17.98 10.83 16.42
N VAL A 499 -16.93 10.04 16.57
CA VAL A 499 -16.97 8.58 16.68
C VAL A 499 -16.14 8.17 17.90
N GLU A 500 -16.58 7.13 18.60
CA GLU A 500 -15.92 6.62 19.81
C GLU A 500 -15.33 5.24 19.54
N VAL A 501 -14.17 4.95 20.14
CA VAL A 501 -13.53 3.64 20.08
C VAL A 501 -14.43 2.56 20.68
N GLY A 502 -14.46 1.37 20.08
CA GLY A 502 -15.32 0.25 20.45
C GLY A 502 -16.75 0.35 19.90
N ARG A 503 -17.11 1.45 19.23
CA ARG A 503 -18.43 1.60 18.62
C ARG A 503 -18.57 0.70 17.39
N LYS A 504 -19.62 -0.12 17.38
CA LYS A 504 -20.04 -0.87 16.18
C LYS A 504 -20.73 0.05 15.18
N VAL A 505 -20.22 0.08 13.97
CA VAL A 505 -20.64 0.96 12.87
C VAL A 505 -20.73 0.15 11.58
N ASP A 506 -21.31 0.73 10.53
CA ASP A 506 -21.08 0.22 9.17
C ASP A 506 -20.36 1.30 8.36
N LEU A 507 -19.60 0.87 7.36
CA LEU A 507 -19.04 1.69 6.30
C LEU A 507 -19.94 1.62 5.06
N THR A 508 -20.03 2.73 4.35
CA THR A 508 -20.69 2.81 3.05
C THR A 508 -19.87 3.66 2.10
N PHE A 509 -19.99 3.35 0.82
CA PHE A 509 -19.38 4.06 -0.32
C PHE A 509 -20.30 3.87 -1.54
N THR A 510 -20.01 4.58 -2.61
CA THR A 510 -20.69 4.51 -3.91
C THR A 510 -19.80 3.82 -4.95
N PRO A 511 -20.36 3.32 -6.07
CA PRO A 511 -19.56 2.70 -7.14
C PRO A 511 -18.45 3.58 -7.70
N GLU A 512 -18.65 4.90 -7.68
CA GLU A 512 -17.68 5.91 -8.14
C GLU A 512 -16.47 6.05 -7.19
N ASP A 513 -16.60 5.62 -5.94
CA ASP A 513 -15.55 5.69 -4.92
C ASP A 513 -14.58 4.50 -4.98
N ILE A 514 -14.93 3.49 -5.78
CA ILE A 514 -14.09 2.32 -6.03
C ILE A 514 -13.27 2.56 -7.29
N HIS A 515 -11.95 2.53 -7.14
CA HIS A 515 -11.00 2.52 -8.25
C HIS A 515 -10.26 1.19 -8.32
N VAL A 516 -10.14 0.62 -9.52
CA VAL A 516 -9.51 -0.69 -9.75
C VAL A 516 -8.19 -0.52 -10.51
N MET A 517 -7.13 -1.17 -10.03
CA MET A 517 -5.80 -1.18 -10.61
C MET A 517 -5.39 -2.60 -11.02
N SER A 518 -4.73 -2.74 -12.18
CA SER A 518 -4.21 -4.05 -12.59
C SER A 518 -2.93 -4.38 -11.82
N LYS A 519 -2.84 -5.60 -11.29
CA LYS A 519 -1.61 -6.12 -10.66
C LYS A 519 -0.44 -6.31 -11.63
N THR A 520 -0.71 -6.30 -12.93
CA THR A 520 0.31 -6.61 -13.96
C THR A 520 0.97 -5.37 -14.57
N GLY A 521 0.62 -4.16 -14.12
CA GLY A 521 1.13 -2.90 -14.65
C GLY A 521 2.34 -2.33 -13.92
N TYR A 522 3.55 -2.84 -14.21
CA TYR A 522 4.81 -2.15 -13.91
C TYR A 522 5.63 -1.88 -15.17
#